data_AF-A0ABD3N3D6-F1
#
_entry.id   AF-A0ABD3N3D6-F1
#
_cell.length_a   1.000
_cell.length_b   1.000
_cell.length_c   1.000
_cell.angle_alpha   90.00
_cell.angle_beta   90.00
_cell.angle_gamma   90.00
#
_symmetry.space_group_name_H-M   'P 1'
#
loop_
_entity.id
_entity.type
_entity.pdbx_description
1 polymer ?
#
loop_
_entity_poly.entity_id
_entity_poly.type
_entity_poly.pdbx_seq_one_letter_code
_entity_poly.pdbx_strand_id
1 'polypeptide(L)'
;MMLLRRRASVCNCTTWAVIILLTLSTTTTTCSFQLSNHPHHRHTNIITTRLINLAQKQPRSPSLLQLNSTPSSTSIDEQTSSSWKPSISSLSERKSFLRAQSQHSSENLGTLGFHHVEFYTGDAFMTAKRFELALGIPITCWSSLATGNDVCVTYGLECGSDSSAAGKDREPGEGVRFMITAPLSRAMQKPNNNQNSNVITTNTVGSNVDMTAPLPLPGYDVNSAHEFYSKHGLAVRAVGVEVKDARMAYECAVKNGAVGVLEPTSIPNLNKEQTNIQDCQIAEVSLYGDVVLRFVSFDRSGSNNSITSNSNQRTPFLPNLSPYPSYKSSKPTYGLTRLDHTVGNVPDLLSVQNYIQKFTGYHPFAEFTPEDIGTVESGLNSVVLASDNEAVLLPLNEPTNGKRKSQIQTYLEQNEGPGIQHIAIKTNDIFHTIAQMRYAEEHLGGFELMVRPSSQYYEELPMRLGDKLSMDQYEQLEKLGILADADDEGVLLQIFTKPLGDRPTLFFEIIQRIGCILEEDEDDDTESKSSSSPRRIKERPGCGGFGQGNFRELFKAIEDHEKTLNV
;
A
#
# COMPACT_ATOMS: atom_id res chain seq x y z
N MET A 1 19.23 -19.15 -57.72
CA MET A 1 17.99 -19.34 -58.50
C MET A 1 16.82 -18.68 -57.77
N MET A 2 15.63 -18.63 -58.40
CA MET A 2 14.55 -17.68 -58.09
C MET A 2 13.89 -17.81 -56.70
N LEU A 3 13.62 -16.64 -56.11
CA LEU A 3 12.30 -16.17 -55.62
C LEU A 3 11.13 -17.16 -55.57
N LEU A 4 10.34 -17.09 -54.47
CA LEU A 4 8.88 -16.94 -54.57
C LEU A 4 8.24 -16.35 -53.30
N ARG A 5 7.36 -15.35 -53.46
CA ARG A 5 6.41 -14.86 -52.44
C ARG A 5 5.00 -15.39 -52.77
N ARG A 6 4.12 -15.58 -51.78
CA ARG A 6 2.66 -15.48 -51.97
C ARG A 6 1.96 -14.78 -50.80
N ARG A 7 0.81 -14.16 -51.10
CA ARG A 7 -0.16 -13.53 -50.20
C ARG A 7 -1.49 -14.29 -50.27
N ALA A 8 -2.27 -14.26 -49.21
CA ALA A 8 -3.74 -14.39 -49.18
C ALA A 8 -4.25 -13.99 -47.77
N SER A 9 -5.54 -13.77 -47.50
CA SER A 9 -6.58 -13.02 -48.23
C SER A 9 -7.77 -12.80 -47.25
N VAL A 10 -8.56 -11.74 -47.44
CA VAL A 10 -9.72 -11.41 -46.58
C VAL A 10 -10.97 -12.22 -46.96
N CYS A 11 -11.83 -12.55 -45.99
CA CYS A 11 -13.28 -12.68 -46.19
C CYS A 11 -14.08 -12.51 -44.89
N ASN A 12 -15.34 -12.07 -44.98
CA ASN A 12 -16.31 -11.90 -43.89
C ASN A 12 -17.53 -12.81 -44.12
N CYS A 13 -18.29 -13.18 -43.06
CA CYS A 13 -19.76 -12.98 -42.96
C CYS A 13 -20.43 -13.62 -41.72
N THR A 14 -21.17 -12.77 -41.00
CA THR A 14 -22.49 -12.98 -40.32
C THR A 14 -22.94 -14.35 -39.79
N THR A 15 -23.13 -14.40 -38.46
CA THR A 15 -24.42 -14.65 -37.75
C THR A 15 -25.36 -15.79 -38.16
N TRP A 16 -25.72 -16.67 -37.21
CA TRP A 16 -27.09 -17.15 -36.92
C TRP A 16 -27.14 -17.70 -35.48
N ALA A 17 -28.32 -17.71 -34.84
CA ALA A 17 -28.50 -18.13 -33.44
C ALA A 17 -29.51 -19.28 -33.30
N VAL A 18 -29.33 -20.13 -32.27
CA VAL A 18 -30.28 -21.18 -31.87
C VAL A 18 -30.38 -21.24 -30.35
N ILE A 19 -31.61 -21.29 -29.82
CA ILE A 19 -31.92 -21.47 -28.40
C ILE A 19 -32.52 -22.86 -28.22
N ILE A 20 -32.07 -23.61 -27.20
CA ILE A 20 -32.81 -24.75 -26.64
C ILE A 20 -32.72 -24.68 -25.11
N LEU A 21 -33.88 -24.57 -24.44
CA LEU A 21 -34.04 -24.95 -23.04
C LEU A 21 -34.39 -26.45 -22.98
N LEU A 22 -33.95 -27.14 -21.93
CA LEU A 22 -34.77 -28.11 -21.20
C LEU A 22 -34.18 -28.39 -19.81
N THR A 23 -34.96 -29.02 -18.94
CA THR A 23 -34.84 -28.91 -17.48
C THR A 23 -34.60 -30.25 -16.76
N LEU A 24 -34.05 -30.13 -15.55
CA LEU A 24 -34.26 -30.99 -14.37
C LEU A 24 -34.26 -32.52 -14.53
N SER A 25 -33.27 -33.17 -13.90
CA SER A 25 -33.57 -34.19 -12.89
C SER A 25 -32.42 -34.40 -11.91
N THR A 26 -32.74 -34.80 -10.69
CA THR A 26 -31.80 -35.14 -9.60
C THR A 26 -31.46 -36.63 -9.59
N THR A 27 -30.24 -37.00 -9.21
CA THR A 27 -30.02 -38.17 -8.32
C THR A 27 -28.64 -38.15 -7.68
N THR A 28 -28.55 -38.61 -6.44
CA THR A 28 -27.32 -38.80 -5.68
C THR A 28 -26.88 -40.26 -5.72
N THR A 29 -25.58 -40.51 -5.95
CA THR A 29 -24.96 -41.80 -5.57
C THR A 29 -23.51 -41.56 -5.14
N THR A 30 -23.18 -41.90 -3.91
CA THR A 30 -21.79 -41.98 -3.42
C THR A 30 -21.13 -43.26 -3.89
N CYS A 31 -19.86 -43.21 -4.25
CA CYS A 31 -19.02 -44.40 -4.39
C CYS A 31 -17.68 -44.21 -3.67
N SER A 32 -17.21 -45.26 -3.01
CA SER A 32 -15.93 -45.33 -2.30
C SER A 32 -15.14 -46.53 -2.84
N PHE A 33 -14.00 -46.87 -2.20
CA PHE A 33 -13.09 -47.98 -2.56
C PHE A 33 -12.19 -47.70 -3.80
N GLN A 34 -10.89 -48.05 -3.82
CA GLN A 34 -10.00 -48.46 -2.72
C GLN A 34 -8.54 -48.19 -3.09
N LEU A 35 -7.66 -48.01 -2.09
CA LEU A 35 -6.20 -48.02 -2.27
C LEU A 35 -5.68 -49.46 -2.47
N SER A 36 -4.76 -49.65 -3.42
CA SER A 36 -3.98 -50.88 -3.59
C SER A 36 -2.50 -50.63 -3.32
N ASN A 37 -1.94 -51.40 -2.38
CA ASN A 37 -0.50 -51.48 -2.10
C ASN A 37 0.05 -52.77 -2.69
N HIS A 38 1.24 -52.75 -3.33
CA HIS A 38 2.22 -53.84 -3.21
C HIS A 38 3.64 -53.42 -3.71
N PRO A 39 4.72 -54.11 -3.28
CA PRO A 39 5.98 -53.45 -2.91
C PRO A 39 7.25 -54.21 -3.40
N HIS A 40 8.32 -54.22 -2.58
CA HIS A 40 9.57 -55.00 -2.66
C HIS A 40 10.69 -54.45 -3.61
N HIS A 41 12.00 -54.63 -3.34
CA HIS A 41 12.68 -55.34 -2.23
C HIS A 41 14.06 -54.75 -1.81
N ARG A 42 14.25 -54.58 -0.50
CA ARG A 42 15.44 -54.75 0.38
C ARG A 42 16.88 -54.94 -0.19
N HIS A 43 17.87 -54.36 0.51
CA HIS A 43 18.83 -55.00 1.46
C HIS A 43 19.44 -53.87 2.35
N THR A 44 19.55 -53.84 3.69
CA THR A 44 20.10 -54.72 4.78
C THR A 44 21.64 -54.88 4.75
N ASN A 45 22.42 -54.85 5.86
CA ASN A 45 22.07 -55.08 7.29
C ASN A 45 23.17 -54.65 8.32
N ILE A 46 22.80 -54.51 9.63
CA ILE A 46 23.64 -54.73 10.88
C ILE A 46 24.81 -53.72 11.16
N ILE A 47 25.23 -53.26 12.37
CA ILE A 47 25.04 -53.49 13.85
C ILE A 47 24.94 -52.09 14.56
N THR A 48 24.47 -51.75 15.80
CA THR A 48 23.54 -52.29 16.84
C THR A 48 24.12 -52.47 18.29
N THR A 49 23.56 -51.75 19.31
CA THR A 49 23.59 -51.98 20.81
C THR A 49 24.47 -51.11 21.75
N ARG A 50 23.85 -50.30 22.63
CA ARG A 50 23.93 -50.35 24.13
C ARG A 50 22.89 -49.44 24.83
N LEU A 51 22.78 -49.48 26.16
CA LEU A 51 21.52 -49.27 26.92
C LEU A 51 21.69 -48.66 28.35
N ILE A 52 20.55 -48.19 28.89
CA ILE A 52 20.12 -48.13 30.32
C ILE A 52 20.45 -46.90 31.23
N ASN A 53 19.34 -46.25 31.63
CA ASN A 53 18.93 -45.62 32.90
C ASN A 53 19.89 -44.80 33.80
N LEU A 54 19.37 -43.66 34.30
CA LEU A 54 18.96 -43.53 35.71
C LEU A 54 18.03 -42.32 35.97
N ALA A 55 17.07 -42.47 36.89
CA ALA A 55 16.21 -41.38 37.39
C ALA A 55 15.53 -41.76 38.73
N GLN A 56 15.49 -40.87 39.74
CA GLN A 56 14.43 -40.80 40.77
C GLN A 56 14.60 -39.65 41.82
N LYS A 57 13.44 -39.09 42.22
CA LYS A 57 13.05 -38.55 43.56
C LYS A 57 13.51 -37.16 44.10
N GLN A 58 12.49 -36.28 44.16
CA GLN A 58 12.08 -35.25 45.15
C GLN A 58 12.39 -35.57 46.65
N PRO A 59 12.46 -34.58 47.60
CA PRO A 59 11.29 -33.78 48.08
C PRO A 59 11.55 -32.32 48.55
N ARG A 60 10.57 -31.72 49.26
CA ARG A 60 10.39 -30.27 49.55
C ARG A 60 10.58 -29.86 51.04
N SER A 61 11.05 -28.62 51.29
CA SER A 61 10.59 -27.66 52.36
C SER A 61 10.81 -28.01 53.87
N PRO A 62 10.50 -27.14 54.86
CA PRO A 62 10.89 -25.70 55.05
C PRO A 62 11.31 -25.31 56.51
N SER A 63 11.94 -24.14 56.71
CA SER A 63 11.93 -23.25 57.92
C SER A 63 12.85 -22.03 57.65
N LEU A 64 12.67 -20.77 58.10
CA LEU A 64 11.98 -20.08 59.21
C LEU A 64 12.78 -20.01 60.54
N LEU A 65 13.40 -18.85 60.82
CA LEU A 65 13.53 -18.24 62.17
C LEU A 65 13.99 -16.77 62.09
N GLN A 66 13.76 -15.99 63.15
CA GLN A 66 13.96 -14.53 63.25
C GLN A 66 15.09 -14.19 64.24
N LEU A 67 15.58 -12.93 64.24
CA LEU A 67 15.56 -12.05 65.44
C LEU A 67 15.98 -10.60 65.14
N ASN A 68 15.69 -9.70 66.09
CA ASN A 68 15.75 -8.24 65.94
C ASN A 68 16.95 -7.61 66.67
N SER A 69 17.43 -6.43 66.22
CA SER A 69 17.42 -5.19 67.05
C SER A 69 18.05 -3.97 66.35
N THR A 70 17.61 -2.78 66.75
CA THR A 70 17.95 -1.41 66.30
C THR A 70 18.86 -0.67 67.32
N PRO A 71 19.24 0.61 67.16
CA PRO A 71 19.48 1.45 65.96
C PRO A 71 20.82 2.25 66.01
N SER A 72 21.22 2.88 64.89
CA SER A 72 21.97 4.15 64.92
C SER A 72 21.78 4.96 63.62
N SER A 73 21.55 6.27 63.75
CA SER A 73 21.13 7.20 62.70
C SER A 73 22.21 7.64 61.71
N THR A 74 21.86 7.76 60.42
CA THR A 74 21.98 9.03 59.66
C THR A 74 21.06 9.00 58.42
N SER A 75 20.66 10.18 57.94
CA SER A 75 19.54 10.36 56.98
C SER A 75 20.00 10.79 55.58
N ILE A 76 19.48 10.13 54.54
CA ILE A 76 19.37 10.60 53.15
C ILE A 76 18.00 10.12 52.63
N ASP A 77 17.31 10.96 51.84
CA ASP A 77 15.86 10.86 51.59
C ASP A 77 15.40 9.68 50.70
N GLU A 78 14.18 9.20 50.96
CA GLU A 78 13.53 8.15 50.18
C GLU A 78 12.93 8.69 48.86
N GLN A 79 13.44 8.22 47.72
CA GLN A 79 12.66 8.23 46.48
C GLN A 79 11.74 7.01 46.44
N THR A 80 10.47 7.20 46.82
CA THR A 80 9.45 6.14 46.78
C THR A 80 9.18 5.69 45.35
N SER A 81 9.24 4.38 45.10
CA SER A 81 8.96 3.78 43.79
C SER A 81 7.49 3.94 43.39
N SER A 82 7.21 4.86 42.46
CA SER A 82 5.89 4.97 41.84
C SER A 82 5.72 3.88 40.76
N SER A 83 4.65 3.10 40.86
CA SER A 83 4.29 2.14 39.82
C SER A 83 3.89 2.89 38.55
N TRP A 84 4.62 2.69 37.44
CA TRP A 84 4.28 3.31 36.16
C TRP A 84 2.86 2.92 35.72
N LYS A 85 2.01 3.94 35.58
CA LYS A 85 0.74 3.88 34.87
C LYS A 85 0.75 5.01 33.85
N PRO A 86 0.62 4.74 32.54
CA PRO A 86 0.45 5.81 31.56
C PRO A 86 -0.87 6.54 31.82
N SER A 87 -0.81 7.86 32.01
CA SER A 87 -1.99 8.71 32.04
C SER A 87 -2.45 8.97 30.60
N ILE A 88 -3.39 8.15 30.12
CA ILE A 88 -4.06 8.39 28.84
C ILE A 88 -4.84 9.70 28.96
N SER A 89 -4.34 10.77 28.32
CA SER A 89 -5.14 11.98 28.06
C SER A 89 -6.17 11.62 26.99
N SER A 90 -7.41 11.37 27.40
CA SER A 90 -8.45 10.87 26.51
C SER A 90 -8.79 11.88 25.41
N LEU A 91 -8.68 11.46 24.15
CA LEU A 91 -8.98 12.28 22.97
C LEU A 91 -10.42 12.85 22.96
N SER A 92 -11.33 12.26 23.75
CA SER A 92 -12.67 12.77 24.02
C SER A 92 -12.74 14.21 24.56
N GLU A 93 -11.63 14.78 25.08
CA GLU A 93 -11.55 16.19 25.48
C GLU A 93 -11.38 17.17 24.29
N ARG A 94 -11.09 16.69 23.07
CA ARG A 94 -10.79 17.51 21.87
C ARG A 94 -11.99 17.77 20.94
N LYS A 95 -13.25 17.67 21.40
CA LYS A 95 -14.46 17.71 20.56
C LYS A 95 -14.83 19.09 19.96
N SER A 96 -13.88 19.80 19.37
CA SER A 96 -14.07 21.07 18.65
C SER A 96 -13.15 21.24 17.44
N PHE A 97 -12.96 20.18 16.64
CA PHE A 97 -12.22 20.26 15.38
C PHE A 97 -13.17 20.51 14.20
N LEU A 98 -13.48 21.78 13.92
CA LEU A 98 -14.00 22.19 12.61
C LEU A 98 -12.87 22.16 11.58
N ARG A 99 -13.19 21.96 10.29
CA ARG A 99 -12.25 22.01 9.15
C ARG A 99 -11.72 23.43 8.92
N ALA A 100 -10.90 23.90 9.86
CA ALA A 100 -10.16 25.15 9.78
C ALA A 100 -8.95 24.96 8.84
N GLN A 101 -9.23 24.78 7.55
CA GLN A 101 -8.23 24.76 6.48
C GLN A 101 -7.37 26.03 6.64
N SER A 102 -6.09 25.86 6.96
CA SER A 102 -5.30 26.96 7.50
C SER A 102 -5.02 28.00 6.42
N GLN A 103 -5.50 29.23 6.63
CA GLN A 103 -5.24 30.37 5.74
C GLN A 103 -3.75 30.77 5.67
N HIS A 104 -2.90 30.03 6.39
CA HIS A 104 -1.45 30.09 6.35
C HIS A 104 -0.93 28.68 6.08
N SER A 105 -0.04 28.55 5.10
CA SER A 105 0.69 27.32 4.82
C SER A 105 1.57 26.97 6.02
N SER A 106 1.37 25.80 6.61
CA SER A 106 2.21 25.26 7.69
C SER A 106 3.22 24.22 7.20
N GLU A 107 3.08 23.76 5.96
CA GLU A 107 3.87 22.65 5.42
C GLU A 107 5.32 23.03 5.10
N ASN A 108 6.24 22.20 5.59
CA ASN A 108 7.69 22.35 5.47
C ASN A 108 8.29 21.74 4.20
N LEU A 109 7.53 20.94 3.43
CA LEU A 109 8.06 20.07 2.36
C LEU A 109 7.74 20.54 0.93
N GLY A 110 6.62 21.24 0.73
CA GLY A 110 6.16 21.63 -0.60
C GLY A 110 5.65 20.44 -1.43
N THR A 111 4.88 19.57 -0.78
CA THR A 111 4.21 18.40 -1.35
C THR A 111 3.25 18.80 -2.45
N LEU A 112 3.20 17.97 -3.48
CA LEU A 112 2.33 18.13 -4.64
C LEU A 112 1.26 17.02 -4.68
N GLY A 113 1.64 15.78 -4.33
CA GLY A 113 0.72 14.65 -4.23
C GLY A 113 1.45 13.32 -4.03
N PHE A 114 0.74 12.20 -3.95
CA PHE A 114 1.37 10.87 -3.97
C PHE A 114 2.15 10.62 -5.27
N HIS A 115 3.34 10.05 -5.15
CA HIS A 115 4.15 9.60 -6.28
C HIS A 115 4.04 8.09 -6.50
N HIS A 116 4.29 7.26 -5.48
CA HIS A 116 4.23 5.80 -5.56
C HIS A 116 4.21 5.14 -4.19
N VAL A 117 3.93 3.83 -4.13
CA VAL A 117 4.22 3.00 -2.95
C VAL A 117 5.19 1.89 -3.35
N GLU A 118 6.21 1.64 -2.53
CA GLU A 118 7.14 0.51 -2.70
C GLU A 118 6.92 -0.57 -1.65
N PHE A 119 6.72 -1.80 -2.11
CA PHE A 119 6.56 -3.01 -1.32
C PHE A 119 7.83 -3.85 -1.41
N TYR A 120 8.30 -4.37 -0.27
CA TYR A 120 9.35 -5.38 -0.26
C TYR A 120 8.72 -6.77 -0.13
N THR A 121 9.23 -7.72 -0.91
CA THR A 121 8.71 -9.09 -1.04
C THR A 121 9.82 -10.09 -1.30
N GLY A 122 9.57 -11.38 -1.07
CA GLY A 122 10.50 -12.47 -1.37
C GLY A 122 10.59 -12.81 -2.86
N ASP A 123 9.52 -12.58 -3.63
CA ASP A 123 9.51 -12.73 -5.10
C ASP A 123 8.75 -11.57 -5.74
N ALA A 124 9.49 -10.69 -6.42
CA ALA A 124 8.91 -9.50 -7.04
C ALA A 124 8.03 -9.82 -8.27
N PHE A 125 8.33 -10.89 -9.00
CA PHE A 125 7.59 -11.24 -10.21
C PHE A 125 6.22 -11.82 -9.87
N MET A 126 6.17 -12.76 -8.92
CA MET A 126 4.93 -13.39 -8.47
C MET A 126 4.01 -12.38 -7.77
N THR A 127 4.54 -11.53 -6.89
CA THR A 127 3.76 -10.44 -6.28
C THR A 127 3.26 -9.45 -7.34
N ALA A 128 4.11 -8.97 -8.26
CA ALA A 128 3.69 -8.06 -9.32
C ALA A 128 2.67 -8.69 -10.29
N LYS A 129 2.78 -9.99 -10.58
CA LYS A 129 1.80 -10.72 -11.41
C LYS A 129 0.44 -10.84 -10.74
N ARG A 130 0.41 -11.13 -9.43
CA ARG A 130 -0.85 -11.15 -8.68
C ARG A 130 -1.48 -9.77 -8.62
N PHE A 131 -0.70 -8.71 -8.37
CA PHE A 131 -1.21 -7.33 -8.34
C PHE A 131 -1.73 -6.90 -9.73
N GLU A 132 -1.04 -7.27 -10.82
CA GLU A 132 -1.48 -6.99 -12.20
C GLU A 132 -2.82 -7.65 -12.54
N LEU A 133 -3.04 -8.89 -12.10
CA LEU A 133 -4.30 -9.62 -12.33
C LEU A 133 -5.42 -9.22 -11.36
N ALA A 134 -5.10 -8.96 -10.09
CA ALA A 134 -6.08 -8.69 -9.05
C ALA A 134 -6.66 -7.27 -9.09
N LEU A 135 -5.87 -6.29 -9.55
CA LEU A 135 -6.24 -4.86 -9.58
C LEU A 135 -6.33 -4.29 -11.01
N GLY A 136 -5.96 -5.07 -12.03
CA GLY A 136 -5.91 -4.59 -13.42
C GLY A 136 -4.86 -3.49 -13.65
N ILE A 137 -3.81 -3.43 -12.82
CA ILE A 137 -2.73 -2.43 -12.96
C ILE A 137 -1.60 -3.07 -13.77
N PRO A 138 -1.36 -2.66 -15.03
CA PRO A 138 -0.39 -3.34 -15.88
C PRO A 138 1.04 -3.11 -15.37
N ILE A 139 1.90 -4.13 -15.49
CA ILE A 139 3.35 -3.99 -15.36
C ILE A 139 3.85 -3.18 -16.57
N THR A 140 4.43 -2.01 -16.31
CA THR A 140 4.84 -1.00 -17.31
C THR A 140 6.35 -0.86 -17.42
N CYS A 141 7.06 -1.02 -16.30
CA CYS A 141 8.51 -0.88 -16.22
C CYS A 141 9.12 -1.89 -15.23
N TRP A 142 10.45 -2.04 -15.25
CA TRP A 142 11.18 -2.98 -14.40
C TRP A 142 12.68 -2.65 -14.29
N SER A 143 13.33 -3.24 -13.29
CA SER A 143 14.79 -3.33 -13.13
C SER A 143 15.14 -4.76 -12.68
N SER A 144 16.12 -5.40 -13.30
CA SER A 144 16.55 -6.79 -12.99
C SER A 144 17.92 -7.10 -13.59
N LEU A 145 18.39 -8.34 -13.43
CA LEU A 145 19.59 -8.86 -14.11
C LEU A 145 19.55 -8.64 -15.64
N ALA A 146 18.37 -8.74 -16.26
CA ALA A 146 18.20 -8.51 -17.70
C ALA A 146 18.31 -7.02 -18.11
N THR A 147 18.28 -6.11 -17.14
CA THR A 147 18.56 -4.67 -17.32
C THR A 147 19.88 -4.25 -16.64
N GLY A 148 20.71 -5.21 -16.20
CA GLY A 148 22.02 -4.95 -15.57
C GLY A 148 22.01 -4.72 -14.05
N ASN A 149 20.88 -4.89 -13.35
CA ASN A 149 20.82 -4.84 -11.88
C ASN A 149 21.20 -6.21 -11.28
N ASP A 150 22.35 -6.30 -10.60
CA ASP A 150 22.83 -7.53 -9.93
C ASP A 150 22.52 -7.61 -8.42
N VAL A 151 21.75 -6.66 -7.86
CA VAL A 151 21.45 -6.57 -6.43
C VAL A 151 19.98 -6.86 -6.09
N CYS A 152 19.02 -6.43 -6.92
CA CYS A 152 17.60 -6.65 -6.70
C CYS A 152 16.79 -6.80 -8.00
N VAL A 153 15.53 -7.20 -7.87
CA VAL A 153 14.55 -7.20 -8.94
C VAL A 153 13.37 -6.33 -8.53
N THR A 154 13.00 -5.37 -9.38
CA THR A 154 11.89 -4.45 -9.18
C THR A 154 10.95 -4.46 -10.38
N TYR A 155 9.64 -4.56 -10.13
CA TYR A 155 8.61 -4.34 -11.16
C TYR A 155 7.79 -3.11 -10.81
N GLY A 156 7.59 -2.23 -11.79
CA GLY A 156 6.71 -1.07 -11.70
C GLY A 156 5.36 -1.35 -12.38
N LEU A 157 4.28 -1.13 -11.65
CA LEU A 157 2.90 -1.22 -12.13
C LEU A 157 2.30 0.19 -12.17
N GLU A 158 1.64 0.57 -13.28
CA GLU A 158 1.06 1.92 -13.41
C GLU A 158 -0.23 2.00 -14.24
N CYS A 159 -1.33 2.47 -13.62
CA CYS A 159 -2.61 2.83 -14.27
C CYS A 159 -3.07 4.24 -13.86
N GLY A 160 -4.21 4.70 -14.36
CA GLY A 160 -4.82 5.99 -13.98
C GLY A 160 -4.13 7.25 -14.53
N SER A 161 -2.87 7.14 -14.97
CA SER A 161 -2.16 8.17 -15.73
C SER A 161 -2.48 8.07 -17.22
N ASP A 162 -3.11 9.10 -17.81
CA ASP A 162 -3.53 9.15 -19.22
C ASP A 162 -2.35 9.33 -20.20
N SER A 163 -1.49 8.32 -20.26
CA SER A 163 -0.40 8.17 -21.24
C SER A 163 -0.88 8.02 -22.71
N SER A 164 -2.19 8.05 -22.94
CA SER A 164 -2.85 8.16 -24.24
C SER A 164 -2.93 9.61 -24.75
N ALA A 165 -2.92 10.61 -23.86
CA ALA A 165 -2.94 12.04 -24.20
C ALA A 165 -1.52 12.54 -24.52
N ALA A 166 -0.97 12.12 -25.67
CA ALA A 166 0.37 12.47 -26.10
C ALA A 166 0.61 13.98 -26.13
N GLY A 167 1.41 14.49 -25.19
CA GLY A 167 1.77 15.91 -25.09
C GLY A 167 1.21 16.69 -23.89
N LYS A 168 0.58 16.02 -22.90
CA LYS A 168 0.38 16.60 -21.56
C LYS A 168 1.27 15.92 -20.53
N ASP A 169 1.88 16.73 -19.65
CA ASP A 169 2.53 16.23 -18.44
C ASP A 169 1.50 15.65 -17.46
N ARG A 170 1.94 14.73 -16.61
CA ARG A 170 1.09 14.15 -15.55
C ARG A 170 1.03 15.12 -14.37
N GLU A 171 -0.18 15.44 -13.89
CA GLU A 171 -0.30 16.15 -12.62
C GLU A 171 0.20 15.27 -11.45
N PRO A 172 0.82 15.86 -10.42
CA PRO A 172 1.19 15.17 -9.19
C PRO A 172 -0.03 14.55 -8.47
N GLY A 173 0.14 13.44 -7.77
CA GLY A 173 -0.95 12.74 -7.08
C GLY A 173 -1.92 11.95 -7.97
N GLU A 174 -1.82 12.04 -9.29
CA GLU A 174 -2.64 11.22 -10.21
C GLU A 174 -2.03 9.83 -10.44
N GLY A 175 -2.80 8.90 -11.01
CA GLY A 175 -2.34 7.54 -11.30
C GLY A 175 -2.09 6.68 -10.06
N VAL A 176 -2.16 5.37 -10.25
CA VAL A 176 -1.71 4.39 -9.23
C VAL A 176 -0.34 3.90 -9.67
N ARG A 177 0.66 4.02 -8.79
CA ARG A 177 2.05 3.58 -9.03
C ARG A 177 2.51 2.67 -7.89
N PHE A 178 2.80 1.42 -8.23
CA PHE A 178 3.37 0.46 -7.29
C PHE A 178 4.74 -0.03 -7.77
N MET A 179 5.72 -0.02 -6.86
CA MET A 179 7.01 -0.68 -7.04
C MET A 179 7.03 -1.94 -6.19
N ILE A 180 7.25 -3.08 -6.81
CA ILE A 180 7.37 -4.37 -6.14
C ILE A 180 8.83 -4.80 -6.23
N THR A 181 9.56 -4.75 -5.11
CA THR A 181 11.01 -5.00 -5.07
C THR A 181 11.33 -6.23 -4.23
N ALA A 182 12.22 -7.09 -4.74
CA ALA A 182 12.75 -8.26 -4.03
C ALA A 182 14.28 -8.27 -4.04
N PRO A 183 14.94 -8.64 -2.93
CA PRO A 183 16.38 -8.81 -2.89
C PRO A 183 16.82 -10.04 -3.68
N LEU A 184 17.93 -9.93 -4.40
CA LEU A 184 18.62 -11.12 -4.93
C LEU A 184 19.37 -11.86 -3.80
N SER A 185 19.95 -13.01 -4.15
CA SER A 185 20.74 -13.78 -3.18
C SER A 185 21.92 -12.97 -2.64
N ARG A 186 22.12 -12.97 -1.32
CA ARG A 186 23.30 -12.38 -0.67
C ARG A 186 24.62 -12.88 -1.28
N ALA A 187 24.65 -14.11 -1.82
CA ALA A 187 25.82 -14.69 -2.48
C ALA A 187 26.14 -14.10 -3.88
N MET A 188 25.24 -13.30 -4.46
CA MET A 188 25.50 -12.53 -5.69
C MET A 188 26.21 -11.21 -5.42
N GLN A 189 26.15 -10.70 -4.17
CA GLN A 189 26.95 -9.54 -3.79
C GLN A 189 28.44 -9.91 -3.75
N LYS A 190 29.25 -9.11 -4.42
CA LYS A 190 30.70 -9.24 -4.41
C LYS A 190 31.22 -8.90 -2.99
N PRO A 191 32.08 -9.74 -2.37
CA PRO A 191 32.56 -9.50 -1.01
C PRO A 191 33.33 -8.18 -0.94
N ASN A 192 32.82 -7.24 -0.14
CA ASN A 192 33.27 -5.85 -0.15
C ASN A 192 34.54 -5.68 0.72
N ASN A 193 35.69 -6.12 0.20
CA ASN A 193 36.96 -6.23 0.93
C ASN A 193 37.61 -4.90 1.38
N ASN A 194 36.99 -3.73 1.11
CA ASN A 194 37.49 -2.41 1.51
C ASN A 194 36.52 -1.74 2.50
N GLN A 195 36.80 -1.81 3.80
CA GLN A 195 35.99 -1.17 4.86
C GLN A 195 36.15 0.36 4.98
N ASN A 196 36.76 1.05 4.01
CA ASN A 196 37.12 2.48 4.11
C ASN A 196 36.78 3.29 2.85
N SER A 197 35.50 3.61 2.64
CA SER A 197 35.10 4.77 1.81
C SER A 197 33.62 5.13 1.97
N ASN A 198 33.31 6.30 2.55
CA ASN A 198 32.00 6.97 2.37
C ASN A 198 31.94 7.64 0.98
N VAL A 199 32.09 6.83 -0.05
CA VAL A 199 32.05 7.22 -1.46
C VAL A 199 31.27 6.14 -2.18
N ILE A 200 30.28 6.53 -2.98
CA ILE A 200 29.71 5.64 -4.00
C ILE A 200 30.79 5.48 -5.07
N THR A 201 31.75 4.59 -4.83
CA THR A 201 32.76 4.24 -5.83
C THR A 201 32.04 3.49 -6.93
N THR A 202 31.80 4.20 -8.03
CA THR A 202 31.56 3.58 -9.34
C THR A 202 32.65 2.53 -9.56
N ASN A 203 32.27 1.26 -9.42
CA ASN A 203 33.17 0.14 -9.68
C ASN A 203 33.30 -0.03 -11.19
N THR A 204 34.03 0.90 -11.80
CA THR A 204 34.42 0.90 -13.21
C THR A 204 35.41 -0.23 -13.44
N VAL A 205 34.89 -1.45 -13.48
CA VAL A 205 35.52 -2.55 -14.22
C VAL A 205 35.79 -2.02 -15.62
N GLY A 206 36.99 -2.27 -16.16
CA GLY A 206 37.55 -1.57 -17.34
C GLY A 206 36.89 -1.86 -18.70
N SER A 207 35.57 -1.78 -18.79
CA SER A 207 34.81 -1.68 -20.03
C SER A 207 34.65 -0.21 -20.42
N ASN A 208 35.04 0.15 -21.64
CA ASN A 208 34.81 1.48 -22.24
C ASN A 208 33.34 1.63 -22.69
N VAL A 209 32.40 1.33 -21.79
CA VAL A 209 30.96 1.36 -22.00
C VAL A 209 30.36 1.93 -20.72
N ASP A 210 29.76 3.12 -20.80
CA ASP A 210 28.97 3.65 -19.70
C ASP A 210 27.81 2.71 -19.41
N MET A 211 27.65 2.35 -18.15
CA MET A 211 26.59 1.44 -17.70
C MET A 211 25.24 2.16 -17.77
N THR A 212 24.57 2.10 -18.91
CA THR A 212 23.18 2.57 -19.13
C THR A 212 22.12 1.75 -18.38
N ALA A 213 22.57 0.81 -17.55
CA ALA A 213 21.76 -0.11 -16.76
C ALA A 213 21.02 0.61 -15.62
N PRO A 214 19.69 0.38 -15.47
CA PRO A 214 19.00 0.44 -14.19
C PRO A 214 19.81 -0.05 -12.99
N LEU A 215 20.32 0.88 -12.19
CA LEU A 215 20.79 0.58 -10.84
C LEU A 215 19.59 0.34 -9.90
N PRO A 216 19.80 -0.32 -8.74
CA PRO A 216 18.89 -0.22 -7.60
C PRO A 216 18.55 1.24 -7.29
N LEU A 217 17.43 1.49 -6.62
CA LEU A 217 17.21 2.81 -6.03
C LEU A 217 18.36 3.13 -5.05
N PRO A 218 18.87 4.38 -5.04
CA PRO A 218 19.74 4.82 -3.95
C PRO A 218 19.13 4.52 -2.58
N GLY A 219 19.96 4.16 -1.60
CA GLY A 219 19.51 3.70 -0.29
C GLY A 219 19.11 2.22 -0.20
N TYR A 220 19.01 1.48 -1.33
CA TYR A 220 18.71 0.06 -1.30
C TYR A 220 19.87 -0.78 -0.73
N ASP A 221 19.63 -1.47 0.38
CA ASP A 221 20.48 -2.54 0.91
C ASP A 221 19.75 -3.89 0.90
N VAL A 222 20.46 -4.93 0.44
CA VAL A 222 19.92 -6.29 0.33
C VAL A 222 19.68 -6.93 1.70
N ASN A 223 20.48 -6.60 2.72
CA ASN A 223 20.37 -7.23 4.04
C ASN A 223 19.16 -6.70 4.78
N SER A 224 19.03 -5.37 4.83
CA SER A 224 17.84 -4.65 5.26
C SER A 224 16.58 -5.14 4.53
N ALA A 225 16.65 -5.39 3.22
CA ALA A 225 15.50 -5.92 2.46
C ALA A 225 15.15 -7.39 2.82
N HIS A 226 16.15 -8.26 3.00
CA HIS A 226 15.94 -9.64 3.48
C HIS A 226 15.39 -9.67 4.91
N GLU A 227 15.88 -8.80 5.79
CA GLU A 227 15.46 -8.69 7.19
C GLU A 227 14.04 -8.11 7.30
N PHE A 228 13.73 -7.04 6.56
CA PHE A 228 12.39 -6.48 6.44
C PHE A 228 11.38 -7.54 5.97
N TYR A 229 11.67 -8.27 4.88
CA TYR A 229 10.76 -9.31 4.40
C TYR A 229 10.62 -10.48 5.39
N SER A 230 11.70 -10.85 6.09
CA SER A 230 11.64 -11.90 7.12
C SER A 230 10.76 -11.50 8.30
N LYS A 231 10.84 -10.24 8.72
CA LYS A 231 10.12 -9.65 9.87
C LYS A 231 8.64 -9.33 9.57
N HIS A 232 8.32 -8.82 8.38
CA HIS A 232 6.97 -8.34 8.07
C HIS A 232 6.21 -9.24 7.08
N GLY A 233 6.91 -10.04 6.27
CA GLY A 233 6.35 -10.64 5.06
C GLY A 233 6.15 -9.59 3.96
N LEU A 234 5.08 -9.73 3.17
CA LEU A 234 4.71 -8.75 2.14
C LEU A 234 4.21 -7.46 2.80
N ALA A 235 5.04 -6.42 2.84
CA ALA A 235 4.73 -5.14 3.46
C ALA A 235 5.26 -3.93 2.67
N VAL A 236 4.72 -2.75 2.95
CA VAL A 236 5.17 -1.48 2.38
C VAL A 236 6.44 -1.03 3.06
N ARG A 237 7.52 -0.81 2.29
CA ARG A 237 8.75 -0.19 2.77
C ARG A 237 8.70 1.33 2.66
N ALA A 238 8.20 1.87 1.55
CA ALA A 238 8.24 3.32 1.29
C ALA A 238 6.91 3.86 0.78
N VAL A 239 6.45 4.96 1.39
CA VAL A 239 5.40 5.83 0.84
C VAL A 239 6.10 6.98 0.12
N GLY A 240 5.97 7.05 -1.21
CA GLY A 240 6.59 8.06 -2.06
C GLY A 240 5.65 9.23 -2.33
N VAL A 241 6.11 10.44 -2.06
CA VAL A 241 5.40 11.70 -2.34
C VAL A 241 6.20 12.57 -3.30
N GLU A 242 5.51 13.19 -4.25
CA GLU A 242 6.11 14.17 -5.15
C GLU A 242 6.15 15.52 -4.44
N VAL A 243 7.32 16.15 -4.40
CA VAL A 243 7.57 17.46 -3.77
C VAL A 243 8.24 18.40 -4.78
N LYS A 244 8.18 19.70 -4.51
CA LYS A 244 8.84 20.73 -5.36
C LYS A 244 10.35 20.51 -5.50
N ASP A 245 11.01 20.16 -4.39
CA ASP A 245 12.45 19.85 -4.35
C ASP A 245 12.72 18.85 -3.21
N ALA A 246 13.23 17.65 -3.54
CA ALA A 246 13.47 16.57 -2.58
C ALA A 246 14.65 16.84 -1.63
N ARG A 247 15.59 17.71 -2.01
CA ARG A 247 16.67 18.16 -1.12
C ARG A 247 16.13 19.13 -0.09
N MET A 248 15.39 20.16 -0.52
CA MET A 248 14.77 21.12 0.41
C MET A 248 13.80 20.42 1.37
N ALA A 249 12.98 19.48 0.89
CA ALA A 249 12.08 18.69 1.73
C ALA A 249 12.84 17.88 2.80
N TYR A 250 13.94 17.20 2.41
CA TYR A 250 14.78 16.45 3.34
C TYR A 250 15.49 17.34 4.38
N GLU A 251 16.15 18.40 3.92
CA GLU A 251 16.86 19.35 4.80
C GLU A 251 15.89 19.99 5.81
N CYS A 252 14.68 20.34 5.38
CA CYS A 252 13.65 20.89 6.26
C CYS A 252 13.08 19.84 7.24
N ALA A 253 12.82 18.61 6.78
CA ALA A 253 12.36 17.52 7.62
C ALA A 253 13.38 17.17 8.72
N VAL A 254 14.65 16.95 8.35
CA VAL A 254 15.71 16.59 9.30
C VAL A 254 16.01 17.74 10.28
N LYS A 255 16.03 19.00 9.80
CA LYS A 255 16.14 20.20 10.66
C LYS A 255 15.03 20.28 11.71
N ASN A 256 13.81 19.89 11.36
CA ASN A 256 12.68 19.84 12.28
C ASN A 256 12.64 18.56 13.14
N GLY A 257 13.53 17.59 12.90
CA GLY A 257 13.78 16.43 13.75
C GLY A 257 13.38 15.07 13.16
N ALA A 258 13.12 14.99 11.85
CA ALA A 258 12.99 13.69 11.19
C ALA A 258 14.31 12.90 11.25
N VAL A 259 14.22 11.58 11.41
CA VAL A 259 15.39 10.71 11.28
C VAL A 259 15.67 10.46 9.80
N GLY A 260 16.76 11.03 9.29
CA GLY A 260 17.22 10.82 7.92
C GLY A 260 17.63 9.36 7.65
N VAL A 261 17.22 8.82 6.51
CA VAL A 261 17.52 7.44 6.07
C VAL A 261 18.31 7.43 4.75
N LEU A 262 17.97 8.34 3.82
CA LEU A 262 18.71 8.57 2.57
C LEU A 262 18.87 10.06 2.33
N GLU A 263 20.12 10.53 2.27
CA GLU A 263 20.44 11.91 1.88
C GLU A 263 20.09 12.20 0.41
N PRO A 264 19.81 13.47 0.03
CA PRO A 264 19.28 13.83 -1.28
C PRO A 264 20.18 13.42 -2.46
N THR A 265 19.78 12.35 -3.13
CA THR A 265 20.58 11.67 -4.15
C THR A 265 19.91 11.78 -5.52
N SER A 266 20.67 12.21 -6.52
CA SER A 266 20.21 12.27 -7.91
C SER A 266 20.18 10.90 -8.58
N ILE A 267 19.05 10.56 -9.19
CA ILE A 267 18.90 9.48 -10.16
C ILE A 267 18.94 10.10 -11.56
N PRO A 268 20.05 9.99 -12.32
CA PRO A 268 20.12 10.52 -13.67
C PRO A 268 19.27 9.70 -14.63
N ASN A 269 18.61 10.35 -15.59
CA ASN A 269 18.09 9.63 -16.75
C ASN A 269 19.26 9.23 -17.65
N LEU A 270 19.53 7.92 -17.73
CA LEU A 270 20.57 7.34 -18.60
C LEU A 270 20.12 7.19 -20.07
N ASN A 271 18.83 7.44 -20.36
CA ASN A 271 18.17 7.20 -21.65
C ASN A 271 17.53 8.48 -22.21
N LYS A 272 18.21 9.64 -22.10
CA LYS A 272 17.71 10.97 -22.50
C LYS A 272 17.36 11.09 -24.00
N GLU A 273 17.93 10.24 -24.85
CA GLU A 273 17.62 10.18 -26.29
C GLU A 273 16.37 9.33 -26.61
N GLN A 274 15.89 8.52 -25.66
CA GLN A 274 14.82 7.54 -25.87
C GLN A 274 13.61 7.75 -24.95
N THR A 275 13.72 8.61 -23.95
CA THR A 275 12.71 8.79 -22.91
C THR A 275 12.63 10.26 -22.45
N ASN A 276 11.42 10.76 -22.26
CA ASN A 276 11.17 12.14 -21.82
C ASN A 276 11.28 12.30 -20.28
N ILE A 277 12.01 11.42 -19.58
CA ILE A 277 12.20 11.53 -18.12
C ILE A 277 13.23 12.61 -17.83
N GLN A 278 12.92 13.52 -16.91
CA GLN A 278 13.87 14.47 -16.34
C GLN A 278 14.83 13.76 -15.36
N ASP A 279 15.95 14.38 -15.03
CA ASP A 279 16.76 13.87 -13.91
C ASP A 279 15.94 14.02 -12.61
N CYS A 280 15.96 12.98 -11.79
CA CYS A 280 15.17 12.90 -10.56
C CYS A 280 16.07 13.07 -9.34
N GLN A 281 15.58 13.67 -8.27
CA GLN A 281 16.19 13.58 -6.95
C GLN A 281 15.26 12.80 -6.02
N ILE A 282 15.84 11.93 -5.19
CA ILE A 282 15.13 11.24 -4.11
C ILE A 282 15.83 11.46 -2.77
N ALA A 283 15.05 11.43 -1.69
CA ALA A 283 15.54 11.42 -0.32
C ALA A 283 14.55 10.64 0.57
N GLU A 284 14.99 10.11 1.71
CA GLU A 284 14.13 9.32 2.62
C GLU A 284 14.31 9.71 4.07
N VAL A 285 13.20 9.82 4.81
CA VAL A 285 13.17 9.93 6.26
C VAL A 285 12.31 8.82 6.87
N SER A 286 12.62 8.41 8.10
CA SER A 286 11.80 7.44 8.85
C SER A 286 10.42 8.02 9.13
N LEU A 287 9.36 7.27 8.81
CA LEU A 287 7.97 7.68 9.02
C LEU A 287 7.40 7.04 10.30
N TYR A 288 7.39 5.70 10.38
CA TYR A 288 7.13 4.92 11.58
C TYR A 288 7.60 3.47 11.39
N GLY A 289 8.10 2.85 12.46
CA GLY A 289 8.67 1.50 12.40
C GLY A 289 9.75 1.42 11.32
N ASP A 290 9.62 0.44 10.43
CA ASP A 290 10.53 0.23 9.30
C ASP A 290 10.02 0.85 7.98
N VAL A 291 9.01 1.72 8.04
CA VAL A 291 8.45 2.47 6.89
C VAL A 291 9.14 3.82 6.75
N VAL A 292 9.51 4.19 5.52
CA VAL A 292 10.03 5.52 5.17
C VAL A 292 9.03 6.37 4.39
N LEU A 293 9.10 7.68 4.59
CA LEU A 293 8.54 8.67 3.67
C LEU A 293 9.64 9.07 2.69
N ARG A 294 9.39 8.84 1.40
CA ARG A 294 10.33 9.11 0.30
C ARG A 294 9.89 10.37 -0.44
N PHE A 295 10.74 11.38 -0.44
CA PHE A 295 10.58 12.58 -1.24
C PHE A 295 11.08 12.32 -2.66
N VAL A 296 10.32 12.75 -3.66
CA VAL A 296 10.65 12.61 -5.09
C VAL A 296 10.45 13.97 -5.77
N SER A 297 11.43 14.45 -6.52
CA SER A 297 11.30 15.67 -7.35
C SER A 297 12.01 15.51 -8.69
N PHE A 298 11.52 16.19 -9.72
CA PHE A 298 12.05 16.12 -11.09
C PHE A 298 12.48 17.52 -11.57
N ASP A 299 13.59 17.61 -12.29
CA ASP A 299 14.05 18.90 -12.85
C ASP A 299 13.21 19.33 -14.06
N ARG A 300 12.17 20.11 -13.78
CA ARG A 300 11.26 20.69 -14.79
C ARG A 300 11.89 21.85 -15.59
N SER A 301 13.13 22.29 -15.29
CA SER A 301 13.74 23.49 -15.88
C SER A 301 14.14 23.37 -17.38
N GLY A 302 13.96 22.20 -18.00
CA GLY A 302 14.38 21.94 -19.39
C GLY A 302 13.28 21.80 -20.44
N SER A 303 11.99 21.90 -20.07
CA SER A 303 10.87 21.37 -20.87
C SER A 303 10.48 22.13 -22.16
N ASN A 304 11.33 23.02 -22.66
CA ASN A 304 11.13 23.72 -23.94
C ASN A 304 11.59 22.91 -25.17
N ASN A 305 12.35 21.83 -24.96
CA ASN A 305 12.73 20.93 -26.05
C ASN A 305 11.60 19.94 -26.35
N SER A 306 10.86 20.20 -27.42
CA SER A 306 9.94 19.24 -28.04
C SER A 306 10.74 18.07 -28.62
N ILE A 307 11.07 17.09 -27.77
CA ILE A 307 11.62 15.80 -28.21
C ILE A 307 10.51 15.09 -28.98
N THR A 308 10.69 14.97 -30.29
CA THR A 308 9.79 14.25 -31.20
C THR A 308 9.95 12.75 -31.00
N SER A 309 9.42 12.25 -29.89
CA SER A 309 9.47 10.85 -29.47
C SER A 309 8.67 9.95 -30.44
N ASN A 310 9.30 9.57 -31.55
CA ASN A 310 8.81 8.60 -32.54
C ASN A 310 8.64 7.17 -31.96
N SER A 311 8.96 6.98 -30.68
CA SER A 311 8.79 5.76 -29.91
C SER A 311 7.38 5.65 -29.32
N ASN A 312 6.59 4.67 -29.80
CA ASN A 312 5.34 4.23 -29.16
C ASN A 312 5.56 3.49 -27.81
N GLN A 313 6.61 3.86 -27.07
CA GLN A 313 7.13 3.14 -25.92
C GLN A 313 6.88 3.94 -24.65
N ARG A 314 6.15 3.35 -23.69
CA ARG A 314 5.74 4.03 -22.46
C ARG A 314 6.96 4.38 -21.61
N THR A 315 7.12 5.66 -21.33
CA THR A 315 8.11 6.23 -20.41
C THR A 315 7.91 5.68 -18.99
N PRO A 316 8.95 5.08 -18.36
CA PRO A 316 8.93 4.68 -16.95
C PRO A 316 8.77 5.86 -15.99
N PHE A 317 8.17 5.61 -14.82
CA PHE A 317 7.91 6.67 -13.84
C PHE A 317 9.10 7.04 -12.92
N LEU A 318 10.23 6.35 -13.03
CA LEU A 318 11.50 6.74 -12.41
C LEU A 318 12.65 6.43 -13.40
N PRO A 319 13.74 7.21 -13.41
CA PRO A 319 14.79 7.07 -14.43
C PRO A 319 15.63 5.79 -14.29
N ASN A 320 15.64 5.15 -13.12
CA ASN A 320 16.33 3.88 -12.88
C ASN A 320 15.49 2.63 -13.22
N LEU A 321 14.40 2.78 -13.99
CA LEU A 321 13.57 1.67 -14.45
C LEU A 321 13.57 1.64 -15.99
N SER A 322 13.67 0.47 -16.60
CA SER A 322 13.47 0.29 -18.05
C SER A 322 11.99 0.01 -18.37
N PRO A 323 11.51 0.32 -19.59
CA PRO A 323 10.20 -0.15 -20.06
C PRO A 323 10.11 -1.68 -20.03
N TYR A 324 8.95 -2.22 -19.64
CA TYR A 324 8.76 -3.67 -19.54
C TYR A 324 8.51 -4.29 -20.94
N PRO A 325 9.34 -5.23 -21.43
CA PRO A 325 9.30 -5.68 -22.84
C PRO A 325 7.99 -6.32 -23.31
N SER A 326 7.15 -6.80 -22.40
CA SER A 326 5.83 -7.39 -22.70
C SER A 326 4.66 -6.50 -22.27
N TYR A 327 4.90 -5.20 -22.03
CA TYR A 327 3.83 -4.21 -21.90
C TYR A 327 3.08 -4.04 -23.23
N LYS A 328 1.78 -3.79 -23.15
CA LYS A 328 0.92 -3.41 -24.27
C LYS A 328 -0.06 -2.35 -23.75
N SER A 329 -0.19 -1.23 -24.45
CA SER A 329 -1.19 -0.20 -24.14
C SER A 329 -2.63 -0.69 -24.26
N SER A 330 -2.85 -1.78 -25.00
CA SER A 330 -4.15 -2.47 -25.12
C SER A 330 -4.46 -3.44 -23.97
N LYS A 331 -3.70 -3.45 -22.88
CA LYS A 331 -4.10 -4.19 -21.67
C LYS A 331 -5.29 -3.44 -21.02
N PRO A 332 -6.41 -4.11 -20.73
CA PRO A 332 -7.49 -3.47 -19.96
C PRO A 332 -6.99 -3.13 -18.55
N THR A 333 -7.57 -2.10 -17.96
CA THR A 333 -7.40 -1.75 -16.54
C THR A 333 -8.77 -1.67 -15.88
N TYR A 334 -8.85 -1.83 -14.55
CA TYR A 334 -10.13 -1.88 -13.84
C TYR A 334 -10.67 -0.49 -13.44
N GLY A 335 -10.13 0.60 -13.99
CA GLY A 335 -10.61 1.96 -13.74
C GLY A 335 -10.00 2.68 -12.51
N LEU A 336 -9.02 2.08 -11.83
CA LEU A 336 -8.31 2.72 -10.71
C LEU A 336 -7.54 3.97 -11.18
N THR A 337 -7.78 5.11 -10.52
CA THR A 337 -7.36 6.44 -10.98
C THR A 337 -6.22 7.06 -10.17
N ARG A 338 -6.20 6.94 -8.84
CA ARG A 338 -5.12 7.43 -7.96
C ARG A 338 -5.08 6.72 -6.61
N LEU A 339 -4.00 6.93 -5.86
CA LEU A 339 -4.02 6.73 -4.40
C LEU A 339 -4.83 7.85 -3.75
N ASP A 340 -5.66 7.52 -2.77
CA ASP A 340 -6.43 8.51 -1.99
C ASP A 340 -5.77 8.78 -0.64
N HIS A 341 -5.43 7.72 0.11
CA HIS A 341 -4.74 7.82 1.40
C HIS A 341 -3.98 6.52 1.75
N THR A 342 -3.03 6.59 2.69
CA THR A 342 -2.24 5.44 3.16
C THR A 342 -2.17 5.42 4.68
N VAL A 343 -2.59 4.32 5.31
CA VAL A 343 -2.86 4.24 6.76
C VAL A 343 -1.77 3.48 7.51
N GLY A 344 -1.21 4.10 8.54
CA GLY A 344 -0.23 3.51 9.45
C GLY A 344 -0.85 3.00 10.75
N ASN A 345 -0.43 1.83 11.21
CA ASN A 345 -0.74 1.33 12.56
C ASN A 345 0.48 1.52 13.48
N VAL A 346 0.26 2.11 14.66
CA VAL A 346 1.30 2.51 15.62
C VAL A 346 0.90 2.14 17.06
N PRO A 347 1.85 1.93 17.99
CA PRO A 347 1.56 1.62 19.39
C PRO A 347 1.27 2.85 20.27
N ASP A 348 1.57 4.06 19.78
CA ASP A 348 1.35 5.35 20.43
C ASP A 348 1.05 6.37 19.32
N LEU A 349 -0.21 6.79 19.23
CA LEU A 349 -0.69 7.71 18.20
C LEU A 349 -0.12 9.10 18.39
N LEU A 350 -0.17 9.61 19.62
CA LEU A 350 0.15 11.01 19.91
C LEU A 350 1.65 11.30 19.71
N SER A 351 2.53 10.37 20.08
CA SER A 351 3.98 10.52 19.83
C SER A 351 4.32 10.50 18.34
N VAL A 352 3.72 9.61 17.56
CA VAL A 352 3.98 9.53 16.11
C VAL A 352 3.31 10.68 15.34
N GLN A 353 2.09 11.07 15.73
CA GLN A 353 1.41 12.27 15.23
C GLN A 353 2.32 13.50 15.41
N ASN A 354 2.76 13.77 16.66
CA ASN A 354 3.61 14.92 16.95
C ASN A 354 4.94 14.87 16.20
N TYR A 355 5.56 13.69 16.04
CA TYR A 355 6.77 13.52 15.25
C TYR A 355 6.54 13.91 13.79
N ILE A 356 5.52 13.35 13.13
CA ILE A 356 5.22 13.61 11.72
C ILE A 356 4.85 15.08 11.52
N GLN A 357 3.87 15.60 12.26
CA GLN A 357 3.42 16.99 12.13
C GLN A 357 4.56 17.99 12.31
N LYS A 358 5.50 17.73 13.23
CA LYS A 358 6.66 18.59 13.45
C LYS A 358 7.59 18.63 12.24
N PHE A 359 7.86 17.50 11.58
CA PHE A 359 8.81 17.48 10.45
C PHE A 359 8.17 17.79 9.10
N THR A 360 6.91 17.40 8.87
CA THR A 360 6.20 17.68 7.61
C THR A 360 5.52 19.04 7.62
N GLY A 361 5.08 19.54 8.77
CA GLY A 361 4.14 20.67 8.86
C GLY A 361 2.69 20.31 8.48
N TYR A 362 2.38 19.02 8.32
CA TYR A 362 1.02 18.55 8.01
C TYR A 362 0.05 18.87 9.15
N HIS A 363 -1.16 19.27 8.80
CA HIS A 363 -2.23 19.60 9.74
C HIS A 363 -3.12 18.36 10.04
N PRO A 364 -3.80 18.30 11.20
CA PRO A 364 -4.83 17.30 11.44
C PRO A 364 -6.04 17.62 10.54
N PHE A 365 -6.60 16.60 9.90
CA PHE A 365 -7.72 16.74 8.96
C PHE A 365 -9.02 16.15 9.56
N ALA A 366 -8.91 15.02 10.25
CA ALA A 366 -10.00 14.37 10.98
C ALA A 366 -9.42 13.56 12.17
N GLU A 367 -10.19 13.38 13.24
CA GLU A 367 -9.92 12.49 14.37
C GLU A 367 -11.12 11.54 14.54
N PHE A 368 -10.89 10.28 14.93
CA PHE A 368 -11.94 9.29 15.21
C PHE A 368 -11.64 8.53 16.51
N THR A 369 -12.63 8.42 17.40
CA THR A 369 -12.54 7.68 18.68
C THR A 369 -13.36 6.38 18.65
N PRO A 370 -13.17 5.43 19.60
CA PRO A 370 -13.98 4.22 19.70
C PRO A 370 -15.49 4.51 19.80
N GLU A 371 -15.86 5.60 20.48
CA GLU A 371 -17.23 6.09 20.56
C GLU A 371 -17.81 6.47 19.19
N ASP A 372 -16.98 7.03 18.30
CA ASP A 372 -17.38 7.44 16.96
C ASP A 372 -17.49 6.24 16.01
N ILE A 373 -16.65 5.21 16.20
CA ILE A 373 -16.64 3.95 15.43
C ILE A 373 -17.76 3.00 15.89
N GLY A 374 -18.22 3.12 17.13
CA GLY A 374 -19.44 2.45 17.62
C GLY A 374 -19.31 0.94 17.84
N THR A 375 -18.10 0.41 17.97
CA THR A 375 -17.82 -1.02 18.19
C THR A 375 -17.76 -1.36 19.69
N VAL A 376 -18.41 -2.45 20.10
CA VAL A 376 -18.69 -2.76 21.52
C VAL A 376 -17.61 -3.64 22.18
N GLU A 377 -16.75 -4.29 21.38
CA GLU A 377 -15.75 -5.25 21.87
C GLU A 377 -14.30 -4.88 21.52
N SER A 378 -14.02 -4.45 20.29
CA SER A 378 -12.70 -3.97 19.85
C SER A 378 -12.77 -2.52 19.34
N GLY A 379 -11.68 -1.76 19.39
CA GLY A 379 -11.64 -0.36 18.95
C GLY A 379 -10.24 0.17 18.63
N LEU A 380 -10.19 1.42 18.15
CA LEU A 380 -8.99 2.17 17.84
C LEU A 380 -9.23 3.68 18.08
N ASN A 381 -8.15 4.44 18.27
CA ASN A 381 -8.15 5.88 18.02
C ASN A 381 -7.48 6.11 16.66
N SER A 382 -7.94 7.09 15.88
CA SER A 382 -7.34 7.47 14.60
C SER A 382 -7.18 8.98 14.47
N VAL A 383 -6.12 9.43 13.80
CA VAL A 383 -5.98 10.81 13.31
C VAL A 383 -5.50 10.80 11.86
N VAL A 384 -6.10 11.63 11.03
CA VAL A 384 -5.68 11.89 9.65
C VAL A 384 -4.79 13.11 9.61
N LEU A 385 -3.57 12.96 9.08
CA LEU A 385 -2.69 14.10 8.76
C LEU A 385 -2.74 14.40 7.25
N ALA A 386 -2.79 15.68 6.90
CA ALA A 386 -2.88 16.16 5.52
C ALA A 386 -1.78 17.15 5.14
N SER A 387 -1.30 17.07 3.89
CA SER A 387 -0.53 18.14 3.25
C SER A 387 -1.38 19.42 3.12
N ASP A 388 -0.75 20.58 2.93
CA ASP A 388 -1.48 21.87 2.86
C ASP A 388 -2.48 21.94 1.68
N ASN A 389 -2.24 21.15 0.63
CA ASN A 389 -3.15 21.00 -0.52
C ASN A 389 -4.14 19.82 -0.39
N GLU A 390 -4.18 19.16 0.77
CA GLU A 390 -4.96 17.97 1.11
C GLU A 390 -4.74 16.75 0.17
N ALA A 391 -3.75 16.79 -0.74
CA ALA A 391 -3.51 15.77 -1.78
C ALA A 391 -2.64 14.58 -1.32
N VAL A 392 -2.07 14.64 -0.13
CA VAL A 392 -1.46 13.51 0.58
C VAL A 392 -2.14 13.39 1.94
N LEU A 393 -2.79 12.24 2.16
CA LEU A 393 -3.55 11.93 3.37
C LEU A 393 -2.93 10.72 4.05
N LEU A 394 -2.47 10.90 5.29
CA LEU A 394 -1.80 9.89 6.11
C LEU A 394 -2.58 9.66 7.41
N PRO A 395 -3.61 8.79 7.41
CA PRO A 395 -4.22 8.31 8.66
C PRO A 395 -3.24 7.47 9.48
N LEU A 396 -3.36 7.59 10.80
CA LEU A 396 -2.61 6.86 11.81
C LEU A 396 -3.59 6.24 12.80
N ASN A 397 -3.39 4.98 13.20
CA ASN A 397 -4.23 4.30 14.20
C ASN A 397 -3.40 3.77 15.38
N GLU A 398 -3.96 3.84 16.59
CA GLU A 398 -3.47 3.08 17.75
C GLU A 398 -4.53 2.10 18.29
N PRO A 399 -4.12 0.99 18.94
CA PRO A 399 -5.05 0.07 19.58
C PRO A 399 -5.65 0.68 20.86
N THR A 400 -6.95 0.50 21.09
CA THR A 400 -7.57 0.81 22.38
C THR A 400 -7.87 -0.45 23.20
N ASN A 401 -7.99 -0.27 24.52
CA ASN A 401 -8.22 -1.36 25.47
C ASN A 401 -9.70 -1.80 25.45
N GLY A 402 -10.02 -2.74 24.56
CA GLY A 402 -11.35 -3.34 24.42
C GLY A 402 -11.60 -4.56 25.32
N LYS A 403 -12.78 -5.18 25.16
CA LYS A 403 -13.08 -6.52 25.70
C LYS A 403 -12.43 -7.63 24.86
N ARG A 404 -12.39 -7.40 23.55
CA ARG A 404 -11.56 -8.13 22.58
C ARG A 404 -10.26 -7.38 22.36
N LYS A 405 -9.26 -8.13 21.88
CA LYS A 405 -8.02 -7.56 21.34
C LYS A 405 -8.35 -6.65 20.16
N SER A 406 -7.78 -5.45 20.12
CA SER A 406 -7.94 -4.53 18.99
C SER A 406 -7.32 -5.13 17.71
N GLN A 407 -7.96 -4.93 16.56
CA GLN A 407 -7.38 -5.31 15.27
C GLN A 407 -6.04 -4.60 14.99
N ILE A 408 -5.84 -3.40 15.56
CA ILE A 408 -4.57 -2.68 15.48
C ILE A 408 -3.49 -3.41 16.31
N GLN A 409 -3.86 -3.99 17.45
CA GLN A 409 -2.94 -4.80 18.26
C GLN A 409 -2.64 -6.16 17.59
N THR A 410 -3.62 -6.77 16.92
CA THR A 410 -3.38 -7.96 16.08
C THR A 410 -2.42 -7.66 14.94
N TYR A 411 -2.60 -6.52 14.25
CA TYR A 411 -1.65 -6.05 13.24
C TYR A 411 -0.25 -5.88 13.83
N LEU A 412 -0.08 -5.13 14.94
CA LEU A 412 1.23 -4.81 15.50
C LEU A 412 2.02 -6.06 15.92
N GLU A 413 1.35 -7.10 16.43
CA GLU A 413 1.97 -8.39 16.74
C GLU A 413 2.33 -9.18 15.47
N GLN A 414 1.42 -9.25 14.49
CA GLN A 414 1.63 -10.06 13.28
C GLN A 414 2.60 -9.39 12.28
N ASN A 415 2.72 -8.06 12.30
CA ASN A 415 3.69 -7.28 11.55
C ASN A 415 5.02 -7.08 12.32
N GLU A 416 5.14 -7.58 13.56
CA GLU A 416 6.33 -7.41 14.41
C GLU A 416 6.74 -5.93 14.61
N GLY A 417 5.76 -5.03 14.68
CA GLY A 417 5.93 -3.59 14.88
C GLY A 417 5.02 -2.69 14.03
N PRO A 418 5.25 -1.37 14.04
CA PRO A 418 4.49 -0.40 13.26
C PRO A 418 4.65 -0.61 11.74
N GLY A 419 3.64 -0.23 10.96
CA GLY A 419 3.69 -0.37 9.50
C GLY A 419 2.42 0.13 8.81
N ILE A 420 2.38 0.05 7.48
CA ILE A 420 1.17 0.35 6.69
C ILE A 420 0.15 -0.78 6.85
N GLN A 421 -1.03 -0.43 7.35
CA GLN A 421 -2.19 -1.31 7.44
C GLN A 421 -2.93 -1.40 6.11
N HIS A 422 -3.24 -0.27 5.49
CA HIS A 422 -3.94 -0.27 4.23
C HIS A 422 -3.64 0.93 3.35
N ILE A 423 -3.96 0.76 2.06
CA ILE A 423 -3.82 1.76 1.01
C ILE A 423 -5.19 1.88 0.35
N ALA A 424 -5.75 3.09 0.34
CA ALA A 424 -7.00 3.39 -0.35
C ALA A 424 -6.71 3.83 -1.79
N ILE A 425 -7.38 3.19 -2.74
CA ILE A 425 -7.23 3.44 -4.17
C ILE A 425 -8.55 3.96 -4.73
N LYS A 426 -8.53 5.16 -5.29
CA LYS A 426 -9.70 5.78 -5.92
C LYS A 426 -10.00 5.11 -7.28
N THR A 427 -11.28 4.95 -7.56
CA THR A 427 -11.84 4.74 -8.89
C THR A 427 -12.94 5.78 -9.15
N ASN A 428 -13.31 5.95 -10.43
CA ASN A 428 -14.44 6.78 -10.86
C ASN A 428 -15.66 5.93 -11.28
N ASP A 429 -15.53 4.60 -11.28
CA ASP A 429 -16.62 3.63 -11.46
C ASP A 429 -16.34 2.38 -10.60
N ILE A 430 -16.70 2.45 -9.32
CA ILE A 430 -16.52 1.36 -8.36
C ILE A 430 -17.33 0.12 -8.73
N PHE A 431 -18.47 0.28 -9.40
CA PHE A 431 -19.29 -0.84 -9.83
C PHE A 431 -18.59 -1.67 -10.91
N HIS A 432 -17.97 -1.02 -11.90
CA HIS A 432 -17.10 -1.69 -12.87
C HIS A 432 -15.85 -2.27 -12.20
N THR A 433 -15.12 -1.48 -11.40
CA THR A 433 -13.87 -1.91 -10.75
C THR A 433 -14.09 -3.18 -9.93
N ILE A 434 -15.12 -3.21 -9.07
CA ILE A 434 -15.37 -4.34 -8.18
C ILE A 434 -15.98 -5.52 -8.92
N ALA A 435 -16.75 -5.32 -10.00
CA ALA A 435 -17.15 -6.43 -10.87
C ALA A 435 -15.94 -7.12 -11.54
N GLN A 436 -14.91 -6.36 -11.95
CA GLN A 436 -13.67 -6.95 -12.47
C GLN A 436 -12.84 -7.64 -11.37
N MET A 437 -12.74 -7.05 -10.17
CA MET A 437 -12.02 -7.65 -9.05
C MET A 437 -12.68 -8.94 -8.55
N ARG A 438 -14.01 -8.99 -8.43
CA ARG A 438 -14.77 -10.22 -8.12
C ARG A 438 -14.56 -11.31 -9.19
N TYR A 439 -14.49 -10.93 -10.47
CA TYR A 439 -14.15 -11.89 -11.53
C TYR A 439 -12.73 -12.44 -11.37
N ALA A 440 -11.75 -11.58 -11.03
CA ALA A 440 -10.36 -11.99 -10.81
C ALA A 440 -10.17 -12.85 -9.53
N GLU A 441 -10.91 -12.55 -8.46
CA GLU A 441 -11.02 -13.35 -7.23
C GLU A 441 -11.42 -14.79 -7.57
N GLU A 442 -12.55 -14.98 -8.28
CA GLU A 442 -13.12 -16.29 -8.61
C GLU A 442 -12.33 -17.07 -9.69
N HIS A 443 -11.82 -16.39 -10.73
CA HIS A 443 -11.30 -17.05 -11.93
C HIS A 443 -9.78 -16.99 -12.13
N LEU A 444 -9.08 -16.04 -11.49
CA LEU A 444 -7.68 -15.71 -11.83
C LEU A 444 -6.72 -15.73 -10.63
N GLY A 445 -7.19 -16.02 -9.41
CA GLY A 445 -6.37 -15.99 -8.19
C GLY A 445 -6.06 -14.57 -7.70
N GLY A 446 -7.06 -13.68 -7.79
CA GLY A 446 -6.96 -12.27 -7.42
C GLY A 446 -6.81 -12.01 -5.92
N PHE A 447 -7.38 -10.89 -5.46
CA PHE A 447 -7.55 -10.62 -4.03
C PHE A 447 -8.96 -11.01 -3.60
N GLU A 448 -9.04 -11.74 -2.49
CA GLU A 448 -10.33 -11.95 -1.84
C GLU A 448 -10.86 -10.62 -1.30
N LEU A 449 -12.12 -10.33 -1.56
CA LEU A 449 -12.81 -9.14 -1.06
C LEU A 449 -13.61 -9.51 0.20
N MET A 450 -13.78 -8.55 1.11
CA MET A 450 -14.45 -8.80 2.39
C MET A 450 -15.90 -9.32 2.21
N VAL A 451 -16.37 -10.01 3.25
CA VAL A 451 -17.70 -10.64 3.27
C VAL A 451 -18.77 -9.57 3.19
N ARG A 452 -19.77 -9.79 2.32
CA ARG A 452 -20.91 -8.89 2.15
C ARG A 452 -21.68 -8.71 3.48
N PRO A 453 -22.09 -7.48 3.85
CA PRO A 453 -23.05 -7.25 4.92
C PRO A 453 -24.37 -8.02 4.78
N SER A 454 -25.15 -8.04 5.86
CA SER A 454 -26.55 -8.48 5.89
C SER A 454 -27.42 -7.63 4.95
N SER A 455 -28.41 -8.22 4.28
CA SER A 455 -29.33 -7.47 3.39
C SER A 455 -30.03 -6.31 4.10
N GLN A 456 -30.31 -6.42 5.40
CA GLN A 456 -30.80 -5.31 6.24
C GLN A 456 -29.95 -4.02 6.13
N TYR A 457 -28.62 -4.12 6.01
CA TYR A 457 -27.76 -2.93 5.83
C TYR A 457 -28.10 -2.20 4.52
N TYR A 458 -28.37 -2.96 3.45
CA TYR A 458 -28.73 -2.44 2.13
C TYR A 458 -30.19 -1.94 2.09
N GLU A 459 -31.11 -2.61 2.79
CA GLU A 459 -32.48 -2.14 3.02
C GLU A 459 -32.50 -0.80 3.79
N GLU A 460 -31.54 -0.56 4.68
CA GLU A 460 -31.37 0.69 5.43
C GLU A 460 -30.63 1.80 4.67
N LEU A 461 -29.87 1.49 3.60
CA LEU A 461 -29.10 2.50 2.86
C LEU A 461 -29.94 3.64 2.26
N PRO A 462 -31.09 3.39 1.57
CA PRO A 462 -31.93 4.48 1.06
C PRO A 462 -32.48 5.41 2.15
N MET A 463 -32.65 4.92 3.39
CA MET A 463 -33.06 5.76 4.52
C MET A 463 -31.91 6.61 5.08
N ARG A 464 -30.66 6.18 4.92
CA ARG A 464 -29.44 6.93 5.34
C ARG A 464 -28.97 7.93 4.29
N LEU A 465 -28.96 7.54 3.01
CA LEU A 465 -28.36 8.31 1.90
C LEU A 465 -29.41 9.05 1.05
N GLY A 466 -30.69 8.66 1.09
CA GLY A 466 -31.77 9.29 0.33
C GLY A 466 -31.53 9.27 -1.18
N ASP A 467 -31.89 10.37 -1.84
CA ASP A 467 -31.77 10.52 -3.30
C ASP A 467 -30.32 10.80 -3.79
N LYS A 468 -29.29 10.68 -2.92
CA LYS A 468 -27.87 10.82 -3.30
C LYS A 468 -27.39 9.71 -4.26
N LEU A 469 -28.13 8.61 -4.41
CA LEU A 469 -27.87 7.49 -5.33
C LEU A 469 -29.19 7.01 -5.96
N SER A 470 -29.14 6.38 -7.14
CA SER A 470 -30.32 5.75 -7.77
C SER A 470 -30.60 4.36 -7.20
N MET A 471 -31.83 3.85 -7.41
CA MET A 471 -32.20 2.48 -7.02
C MET A 471 -31.31 1.43 -7.69
N ASP A 472 -31.03 1.58 -8.99
CA ASP A 472 -30.07 0.75 -9.75
C ASP A 472 -28.66 0.75 -9.13
N GLN A 473 -28.25 1.84 -8.46
CA GLN A 473 -26.98 1.90 -7.73
C GLN A 473 -27.08 1.19 -6.38
N TYR A 474 -28.16 1.38 -5.61
CA TYR A 474 -28.38 0.63 -4.36
C TYR A 474 -28.42 -0.89 -4.58
N GLU A 475 -29.08 -1.38 -5.64
CA GLU A 475 -29.06 -2.79 -6.03
C GLU A 475 -27.63 -3.29 -6.35
N GLN A 476 -26.81 -2.46 -7.01
CA GLN A 476 -25.42 -2.81 -7.32
C GLN A 476 -24.50 -2.79 -6.09
N LEU A 477 -24.76 -1.92 -5.11
CA LEU A 477 -24.06 -1.94 -3.82
C LEU A 477 -24.28 -3.28 -3.10
N GLU A 478 -25.53 -3.74 -3.00
CA GLU A 478 -25.83 -5.05 -2.40
C GLU A 478 -25.20 -6.20 -3.21
N LYS A 479 -25.34 -6.17 -4.54
CA LYS A 479 -24.86 -7.24 -5.42
C LYS A 479 -23.34 -7.46 -5.36
N LEU A 480 -22.56 -6.37 -5.23
CA LEU A 480 -21.09 -6.44 -5.20
C LEU A 480 -20.50 -6.50 -3.78
N GLY A 481 -21.32 -6.15 -2.77
CA GLY A 481 -20.91 -6.07 -1.36
C GLY A 481 -20.11 -4.81 -1.03
N ILE A 482 -20.42 -3.71 -1.72
CA ILE A 482 -19.81 -2.40 -1.50
C ILE A 482 -20.50 -1.73 -0.30
N LEU A 483 -19.73 -1.03 0.52
CA LEU A 483 -20.21 -0.23 1.64
C LEU A 483 -20.46 1.22 1.19
N ALA A 484 -21.43 1.90 1.79
CA ALA A 484 -21.76 3.28 1.50
C ALA A 484 -22.01 4.10 2.78
N ASP A 485 -21.36 5.25 2.85
CA ASP A 485 -21.54 6.26 3.89
C ASP A 485 -21.61 7.65 3.26
N ALA A 486 -22.09 8.64 4.01
CA ALA A 486 -22.24 10.01 3.50
C ALA A 486 -22.08 11.04 4.61
N ASP A 487 -21.44 12.16 4.28
CA ASP A 487 -21.34 13.35 5.11
C ASP A 487 -22.19 14.49 4.52
N ASP A 488 -22.02 15.71 5.03
CA ASP A 488 -22.73 16.89 4.53
C ASP A 488 -22.22 17.36 3.15
N GLU A 489 -21.02 16.96 2.71
CA GLU A 489 -20.41 17.41 1.45
C GLU A 489 -20.55 16.41 0.28
N GLY A 490 -20.77 15.11 0.55
CA GLY A 490 -20.79 14.06 -0.47
C GLY A 490 -21.26 12.67 -0.02
N VAL A 491 -20.75 11.65 -0.72
CA VAL A 491 -20.92 10.20 -0.49
C VAL A 491 -19.57 9.52 -0.66
N LEU A 492 -19.27 8.55 0.20
CA LEU A 492 -18.15 7.64 0.07
C LEU A 492 -18.67 6.21 -0.16
N LEU A 493 -18.32 5.64 -1.31
CA LEU A 493 -18.47 4.22 -1.60
C LEU A 493 -17.13 3.54 -1.37
N GLN A 494 -17.07 2.44 -0.62
CA GLN A 494 -15.82 1.75 -0.32
C GLN A 494 -15.98 0.24 -0.19
N ILE A 495 -14.93 -0.53 -0.48
CA ILE A 495 -14.86 -1.96 -0.15
C ILE A 495 -13.41 -2.35 0.16
N PHE A 496 -13.25 -3.27 1.10
CA PHE A 496 -11.96 -3.74 1.60
C PHE A 496 -11.61 -5.12 1.04
N THR A 497 -10.33 -5.36 0.75
CA THR A 497 -9.82 -6.72 0.54
C THR A 497 -9.60 -7.42 1.88
N LYS A 498 -9.53 -8.75 1.85
CA LYS A 498 -8.80 -9.51 2.85
C LYS A 498 -7.29 -9.16 2.81
N PRO A 499 -6.49 -9.59 3.80
CA PRO A 499 -5.04 -9.40 3.78
C PRO A 499 -4.37 -9.87 2.47
N LEU A 500 -3.37 -9.13 1.99
CA LEU A 500 -2.74 -9.38 0.69
C LEU A 500 -1.79 -10.58 0.67
N GLY A 501 -1.31 -10.99 1.84
CA GLY A 501 -0.38 -12.11 2.04
C GLY A 501 -0.74 -12.93 3.28
N ASP A 502 0.17 -13.82 3.70
CA ASP A 502 -0.13 -14.87 4.68
C ASP A 502 -0.41 -14.36 6.11
N ARG A 503 0.04 -13.14 6.44
CA ARG A 503 -0.15 -12.52 7.77
C ARG A 503 -1.35 -11.55 7.74
N PRO A 504 -2.24 -11.52 8.75
CA PRO A 504 -3.39 -10.62 8.80
C PRO A 504 -2.95 -9.18 9.14
N THR A 505 -2.44 -8.50 8.12
CA THR A 505 -1.66 -7.26 8.26
C THR A 505 -2.08 -6.23 7.20
N LEU A 506 -1.42 -6.22 6.04
CA LEU A 506 -1.65 -5.30 4.93
C LEU A 506 -2.88 -5.71 4.10
N PHE A 507 -3.78 -4.77 3.82
CA PHE A 507 -4.91 -4.93 2.88
C PHE A 507 -5.07 -3.70 1.96
N PHE A 508 -5.93 -3.80 0.94
CA PHE A 508 -6.35 -2.68 0.10
C PHE A 508 -7.77 -2.24 0.44
N GLU A 509 -8.02 -0.94 0.30
CA GLU A 509 -9.36 -0.38 0.18
C GLU A 509 -9.54 0.18 -1.24
N ILE A 510 -10.70 -0.06 -1.85
CA ILE A 510 -11.07 0.51 -3.14
C ILE A 510 -12.24 1.45 -2.91
N ILE A 511 -12.10 2.71 -3.30
CA ILE A 511 -13.09 3.77 -3.00
C ILE A 511 -13.55 4.54 -4.22
N GLN A 512 -14.75 5.11 -4.13
CA GLN A 512 -15.23 6.19 -4.97
C GLN A 512 -15.89 7.27 -4.10
N ARG A 513 -15.41 8.51 -4.27
CA ARG A 513 -16.01 9.71 -3.69
C ARG A 513 -16.98 10.32 -4.70
N ILE A 514 -18.11 10.85 -4.24
CA ILE A 514 -19.15 11.48 -5.07
C ILE A 514 -19.62 12.75 -4.35
N GLY A 515 -19.40 13.92 -4.94
CA GLY A 515 -19.72 15.21 -4.33
C GLY A 515 -18.53 16.17 -4.38
N CYS A 516 -18.57 17.21 -3.56
CA CYS A 516 -17.48 18.19 -3.34
C CYS A 516 -16.76 18.66 -4.63
N ILE A 517 -17.52 18.89 -5.70
CA ILE A 517 -16.99 19.44 -6.95
C ILE A 517 -16.47 20.85 -6.67
N LEU A 518 -15.21 21.09 -6.94
CA LEU A 518 -14.68 22.45 -7.02
C LEU A 518 -15.11 23.02 -8.38
N GLU A 519 -15.85 24.13 -8.34
CA GLU A 519 -16.02 24.98 -9.51
C GLU A 519 -14.66 25.62 -9.83
N GLU A 520 -14.28 25.63 -11.11
CA GLU A 520 -13.10 26.38 -11.57
C GLU A 520 -13.58 27.81 -11.83
N ASP A 521 -13.03 28.80 -11.12
CA ASP A 521 -13.39 30.21 -11.29
C ASP A 521 -13.23 30.63 -12.76
N GLU A 522 -14.22 31.32 -13.34
CA GLU A 522 -14.23 31.71 -14.76
C GLU A 522 -13.28 32.90 -15.10
N ASP A 523 -12.23 33.10 -14.29
CA ASP A 523 -11.24 34.19 -14.36
C ASP A 523 -10.08 33.90 -15.36
N ASP A 524 -10.39 33.56 -16.61
CA ASP A 524 -9.44 33.70 -17.74
C ASP A 524 -10.16 34.21 -19.00
N ASP A 525 -10.05 35.53 -19.21
CA ASP A 525 -10.76 36.34 -20.21
C ASP A 525 -10.24 36.10 -21.65
N THR A 526 -10.27 34.84 -22.11
CA THR A 526 -9.84 34.43 -23.46
C THR A 526 -10.92 33.72 -24.26
N GLU A 527 -11.66 34.50 -25.08
CA GLU A 527 -12.56 33.99 -26.13
C GLU A 527 -11.79 33.16 -27.18
N SER A 528 -11.50 31.87 -26.93
CA SER A 528 -11.56 30.78 -27.92
C SER A 528 -10.97 29.44 -27.43
N LYS A 529 -11.84 28.44 -27.23
CA LYS A 529 -11.66 27.05 -27.73
C LYS A 529 -12.94 26.23 -27.63
N SER A 530 -13.58 26.02 -28.78
CA SER A 530 -14.47 24.87 -28.98
C SER A 530 -13.64 23.58 -29.03
N SER A 531 -13.45 22.94 -27.87
CA SER A 531 -12.85 21.60 -27.81
C SER A 531 -13.76 20.64 -27.05
N SER A 532 -14.07 19.50 -27.66
CA SER A 532 -14.93 18.45 -27.10
C SER A 532 -14.17 17.55 -26.11
N SER A 533 -13.45 18.18 -25.18
CA SER A 533 -12.78 17.48 -24.07
C SER A 533 -13.75 17.46 -22.87
N PRO A 534 -13.93 16.33 -22.16
CA PRO A 534 -14.71 16.35 -20.92
C PRO A 534 -14.02 17.28 -19.91
N ARG A 535 -14.79 18.24 -19.35
CA ARG A 535 -14.29 19.17 -18.32
C ARG A 535 -13.86 18.34 -17.10
N ARG A 536 -12.65 18.56 -16.59
CA ARG A 536 -12.06 17.69 -15.57
C ARG A 536 -12.59 18.07 -14.18
N ILE A 537 -13.72 17.46 -13.79
CA ILE A 537 -14.33 17.64 -12.48
C ILE A 537 -13.27 17.39 -11.38
N LYS A 538 -12.93 18.46 -10.64
CA LYS A 538 -11.91 18.44 -9.60
C LYS A 538 -12.59 18.26 -8.25
N GLU A 539 -12.71 17.01 -7.82
CA GLU A 539 -13.22 16.66 -6.49
C GLU A 539 -12.26 17.17 -5.40
N ARG A 540 -12.80 17.86 -4.38
CA ARG A 540 -12.06 18.22 -3.17
C ARG A 540 -11.54 16.96 -2.45
N PRO A 541 -10.29 16.91 -1.96
CA PRO A 541 -9.82 15.79 -1.16
C PRO A 541 -10.66 15.55 0.11
N GLY A 542 -10.68 14.31 0.57
CA GLY A 542 -11.45 13.88 1.75
C GLY A 542 -12.98 13.91 1.61
N CYS A 543 -13.54 14.22 0.43
CA CYS A 543 -14.99 14.29 0.20
C CYS A 543 -15.74 13.01 0.58
N GLY A 544 -16.76 13.07 1.45
CA GLY A 544 -17.43 11.88 2.01
C GLY A 544 -16.72 11.29 3.25
N GLY A 545 -15.78 12.01 3.84
CA GLY A 545 -15.02 11.61 5.02
C GLY A 545 -14.14 10.38 4.80
N PHE A 546 -14.09 9.50 5.79
CA PHE A 546 -13.38 8.21 5.72
C PHE A 546 -14.31 7.02 6.06
N GLY A 547 -15.63 7.21 5.99
CA GLY A 547 -16.59 6.13 6.17
C GLY A 547 -16.68 5.64 7.61
N GLN A 548 -16.89 6.55 8.56
CA GLN A 548 -17.03 6.24 9.99
C GLN A 548 -18.09 5.14 10.24
N GLY A 549 -19.24 5.21 9.58
CA GLY A 549 -20.28 4.18 9.64
C GLY A 549 -19.90 2.88 8.93
N ASN A 550 -19.04 2.94 7.92
CA ASN A 550 -18.55 1.77 7.18
C ASN A 550 -17.46 1.01 7.96
N PHE A 551 -16.60 1.71 8.71
CA PHE A 551 -15.64 1.07 9.64
C PHE A 551 -16.35 0.19 10.68
N ARG A 552 -17.50 0.62 11.20
CA ARG A 552 -18.30 -0.18 12.13
C ARG A 552 -18.71 -1.54 11.53
N GLU A 553 -19.19 -1.55 10.30
CA GLU A 553 -19.61 -2.78 9.62
C GLU A 553 -18.41 -3.62 9.16
N LEU A 554 -17.27 -3.00 8.81
CA LEU A 554 -16.01 -3.71 8.59
C LEU A 554 -15.56 -4.47 9.85
N PHE A 555 -15.47 -3.79 10.99
CA PHE A 555 -15.04 -4.42 12.24
C PHE A 555 -16.00 -5.52 12.70
N LYS A 556 -17.30 -5.33 12.54
CA LYS A 556 -18.32 -6.37 12.75
C LYS A 556 -18.09 -7.58 11.83
N ALA A 557 -17.83 -7.38 10.54
CA ALA A 557 -17.53 -8.46 9.59
C ALA A 557 -16.21 -9.19 9.92
N ILE A 558 -15.20 -8.49 10.44
CA ILE A 558 -13.96 -9.10 10.94
C ILE A 558 -14.23 -9.89 12.22
N GLU A 559 -14.89 -9.30 13.22
CA GLU A 559 -15.21 -9.97 14.50
C GLU A 559 -16.07 -11.22 14.29
N ASP A 560 -17.01 -11.19 13.34
CA ASP A 560 -17.81 -12.36 12.94
C ASP A 560 -16.99 -13.40 12.16
N HIS A 561 -16.03 -13.00 11.33
CA HIS A 561 -15.09 -13.94 10.70
C HIS A 561 -14.16 -14.59 11.74
N GLU A 562 -13.64 -13.85 12.71
CA GLU A 562 -12.84 -14.42 13.82
C GLU A 562 -13.65 -15.45 14.63
N LYS A 563 -14.95 -15.18 14.87
CA LYS A 563 -15.86 -16.15 15.50
C LYS A 563 -15.98 -17.45 14.69
N THR A 564 -15.92 -17.42 13.34
CA THR A 564 -15.91 -18.66 12.54
C THR A 564 -14.58 -19.41 12.57
N LEU A 565 -13.48 -18.75 12.95
CA LEU A 565 -12.15 -19.35 13.07
C LEU A 565 -11.86 -19.96 14.46
N ASN A 566 -12.68 -19.66 15.48
CA ASN A 566 -12.50 -20.07 16.89
C ASN A 566 -11.15 -19.63 17.50
N VAL A 567 -10.73 -18.40 17.22
CA VAL A 567 -9.51 -17.76 17.77
C VAL A 567 -9.86 -16.80 18.91
#